data_AF-A0A2S7XTW7-F1
#
_entry.id   AF-A0A2S7XTW7-F1
#
_cell.length_a   1.000
_cell.length_b   1.000
_cell.length_c   1.000
_cell.angle_alpha   90.00
_cell.angle_beta   90.00
_cell.angle_gamma   90.00
#
_symmetry.space_group_name_H-M   'P 1'
#
loop_
_entity.id
_entity.type
_entity.pdbx_description
1 polymer ?
#
loop_
_entity_poly.entity_id
_entity_poly.type
_entity_poly.pdbx_seq_one_letter_code
_entity_poly.pdbx_strand_id
1 'polypeptide(L)'
;MDALYHKAPKKAPWKKYYTQDTTIEMLQVILQDNPNGTLVLRDEVVSLISSFEKKGHESDRGFYLEGWNGTNAYTVERLSRESVVIDQVCLSLIGTTQPGAFSKYIRGSLNNGHEADGLVPRFQLMVCPKIDRYVQHDVKPNETSRNRLMIYWKRLITFNRITSLIYAKKIITLVMDFH
;
A
#
# COMPACT_ATOMS: atom_id res chain seq x y z
N MET A 1 -2.32 34.59 35.05
CA MET A 1 -1.94 33.20 34.77
C MET A 1 -3.21 32.46 34.41
N ASP A 2 -3.15 31.50 33.49
CA ASP A 2 -4.27 30.71 32.92
C ASP A 2 -4.98 31.29 31.69
N ALA A 3 -4.20 31.47 30.62
CA ALA A 3 -4.74 31.34 29.27
C ALA A 3 -4.94 29.84 29.00
N LEU A 4 -6.17 29.36 29.21
CA LEU A 4 -6.64 28.03 28.86
C LEU A 4 -6.34 27.76 27.38
N TYR A 5 -5.27 27.00 27.11
CA TYR A 5 -4.94 26.41 25.82
C TYR A 5 -6.14 25.61 25.31
N HIS A 6 -6.99 26.26 24.52
CA HIS A 6 -8.02 25.56 23.74
C HIS A 6 -7.30 24.82 22.62
N LYS A 7 -6.86 23.58 22.92
CA LYS A 7 -6.38 22.66 21.90
C LYS A 7 -7.55 22.44 20.95
N ALA A 8 -7.47 23.00 19.74
CA ALA A 8 -8.51 22.87 18.74
C ALA A 8 -8.93 21.39 18.62
N PRO A 9 -10.23 21.08 18.51
CA PRO A 9 -10.68 19.70 18.45
C PRO A 9 -9.95 19.00 17.31
N LYS A 10 -9.30 17.86 17.62
CA LYS A 10 -8.53 17.09 16.65
C LYS A 10 -9.48 16.76 15.50
N LYS A 11 -9.21 17.31 14.31
CA LYS A 11 -10.03 17.11 13.11
C LYS A 11 -10.25 15.60 12.95
N ALA A 12 -11.50 15.19 12.70
CA ALA A 12 -11.81 13.79 12.50
C ALA A 12 -10.87 13.21 11.43
N PRO A 13 -10.21 12.08 11.70
CA PRO A 13 -9.23 11.51 10.79
C PRO A 13 -9.87 11.31 9.42
N TRP A 14 -9.23 11.84 8.39
CA TRP A 14 -9.74 11.66 7.03
C TRP A 14 -9.51 10.21 6.62
N LYS A 15 -10.60 9.44 6.47
CA LYS A 15 -10.54 8.09 5.93
C LYS A 15 -10.02 8.12 4.50
N LYS A 16 -8.77 7.73 4.32
CA LYS A 16 -8.07 7.74 3.03
C LYS A 16 -7.82 6.31 2.59
N TYR A 17 -8.74 5.81 1.75
CA TYR A 17 -8.70 4.43 1.26
C TYR A 17 -7.55 4.17 0.29
N TYR A 18 -7.16 5.17 -0.50
CA TYR A 18 -6.02 5.06 -1.40
C TYR A 18 -5.23 6.36 -1.53
N THR A 19 -3.98 6.25 -1.98
CA THR A 19 -3.12 7.36 -2.34
C THR A 19 -2.24 6.96 -3.52
N GLN A 20 -1.77 7.92 -4.32
CA GLN A 20 -1.00 7.63 -5.55
C GLN A 20 0.44 8.09 -5.44
N ASP A 21 0.64 9.40 -5.30
CA ASP A 21 1.96 9.97 -5.09
C ASP A 21 2.05 10.58 -3.70
N THR A 22 2.80 9.91 -2.82
CA THR A 22 2.88 10.28 -1.40
C THR A 22 4.25 9.93 -0.89
N THR A 23 4.86 10.87 -0.16
CA THR A 23 6.11 10.64 0.55
C THR A 23 5.87 9.75 1.76
N ILE A 24 6.92 9.14 2.29
CA ILE A 24 6.77 8.25 3.44
C ILE A 24 6.32 9.00 4.70
N GLU A 25 6.77 10.25 4.88
CA GLU A 25 6.30 11.15 5.94
C GLU A 25 4.78 11.28 5.92
N MET A 26 4.22 11.50 4.74
CA MET A 26 2.79 11.70 4.58
C MET A 26 2.03 10.37 4.68
N LEU A 27 2.63 9.25 4.22
CA LEU A 27 2.09 7.90 4.46
C LEU A 27 2.01 7.58 5.95
N GLN A 28 3.01 7.96 6.73
CA GLN A 28 3.01 7.76 8.19
C GLN A 28 1.83 8.47 8.85
N VAL A 29 1.60 9.73 8.49
CA VAL A 29 0.46 10.52 8.98
C VAL A 29 -0.87 9.91 8.54
N ILE A 30 -0.97 9.48 7.27
CA ILE A 30 -2.18 8.82 6.76
C ILE A 30 -2.47 7.54 7.56
N LEU A 31 -1.48 6.70 7.83
CA LEU A 31 -1.68 5.45 8.56
C LEU A 31 -2.03 5.66 10.03
N GLN A 32 -1.53 6.72 10.66
CA GLN A 32 -1.95 7.12 12.01
C GLN A 32 -3.47 7.38 12.07
N ASP A 33 -4.02 8.00 11.03
CA ASP A 33 -5.44 8.28 10.90
C ASP A 33 -6.25 7.10 10.30
N ASN A 34 -5.58 6.11 9.72
CA ASN A 34 -6.18 4.98 9.00
C ASN A 34 -5.63 3.63 9.52
N PRO A 35 -6.06 3.17 10.72
CA PRO A 35 -5.55 1.93 11.32
C PRO A 35 -5.90 0.67 10.51
N ASN A 36 -6.95 0.72 9.69
CA ASN A 36 -7.32 -0.36 8.77
C ASN A 36 -6.44 -0.40 7.51
N GLY A 37 -5.54 0.58 7.35
CA GLY A 37 -4.61 0.72 6.25
C GLY A 37 -5.10 1.54 5.07
N THR A 38 -4.18 1.71 4.13
CA THR A 38 -4.37 2.48 2.90
C THR A 38 -3.75 1.75 1.72
N LEU A 39 -4.40 1.85 0.56
CA LEU A 39 -3.88 1.38 -0.72
C LEU A 39 -2.96 2.43 -1.36
N VAL A 40 -1.76 2.04 -1.75
CA VAL A 40 -0.86 2.84 -2.58
C VAL A 40 -1.04 2.37 -4.02
N LEU A 41 -1.48 3.27 -4.89
CA LEU A 41 -1.64 3.06 -6.32
C LEU A 41 -0.46 3.65 -7.06
N ARG A 42 0.31 2.83 -7.77
CA ARG A 42 1.51 3.31 -8.47
C ARG A 42 1.50 2.92 -9.93
N ASP A 43 1.70 3.90 -10.79
CA ASP A 43 2.20 3.63 -12.13
C ASP A 43 3.71 3.34 -12.02
N GLU A 44 4.21 2.37 -12.76
CA GLU A 44 5.60 1.90 -12.70
C GLU A 44 6.08 1.43 -11.32
N VAL A 45 5.41 0.43 -10.74
CA VAL A 45 5.75 -0.16 -9.43
C VAL A 45 7.22 -0.59 -9.34
N VAL A 46 7.79 -1.11 -10.42
CA VAL A 46 9.21 -1.53 -10.45
C VAL A 46 10.14 -0.34 -10.19
N SER A 47 9.82 0.85 -10.73
CA SER A 47 10.59 2.07 -10.49
C SER A 47 10.56 2.48 -9.01
N LEU A 48 9.39 2.37 -8.37
CA LEU A 48 9.27 2.58 -6.92
C LEU A 48 10.16 1.61 -6.14
N ILE A 49 10.09 0.30 -6.44
CA ILE A 49 10.88 -0.71 -5.73
C ILE A 49 12.38 -0.48 -5.93
N SER A 50 12.82 -0.23 -7.18
CA SER A 50 14.23 0.06 -7.47
C SER A 50 14.72 1.34 -6.82
N SER A 51 13.84 2.29 -6.47
CA SER A 51 14.24 3.49 -5.73
C SER A 51 14.70 3.17 -4.30
N PHE A 52 14.14 2.12 -3.68
CA PHE A 52 14.52 1.66 -2.35
C PHE A 52 15.92 1.02 -2.30
N GLU A 53 16.45 0.57 -3.44
CA GLU A 53 17.79 -0.02 -3.56
C GLU A 53 18.88 1.05 -3.74
N LYS A 54 18.50 2.32 -3.91
CA LYS A 54 19.46 3.41 -3.99
C LYS A 54 19.96 3.78 -2.59
N LYS A 55 21.26 4.09 -2.48
CA LYS A 55 21.87 4.59 -1.23
C LYS A 55 21.12 5.82 -0.71
N GLY A 56 20.81 5.82 0.59
CA GLY A 56 20.06 6.89 1.26
C GLY A 56 18.55 6.66 1.36
N HIS A 57 18.03 5.56 0.80
CA HIS A 57 16.61 5.18 0.90
C HIS A 57 16.39 3.93 1.77
N GLU A 58 17.33 3.61 2.65
CA GLU A 58 17.25 2.43 3.53
C GLU A 58 16.08 2.52 4.52
N SER A 59 15.78 3.73 5.02
CA SER A 59 14.62 4.01 5.89
C SER A 59 13.30 3.74 5.17
N ASP A 60 13.24 4.14 3.91
CA ASP A 60 12.07 4.06 3.07
C ASP A 60 11.72 2.60 2.78
N ARG A 61 12.75 1.85 2.39
CA ARG A 61 12.70 0.41 2.23
C ARG A 61 12.21 -0.30 3.49
N GLY A 62 12.78 0.05 4.65
CA GLY A 62 12.40 -0.51 5.93
C GLY A 62 10.93 -0.28 6.26
N PHE A 63 10.41 0.92 5.99
CA PHE A 63 9.01 1.25 6.23
C PHE A 63 8.04 0.45 5.34
N TYR A 64 8.33 0.30 4.05
CA TYR A 64 7.51 -0.52 3.16
C TYR A 64 7.57 -2.02 3.52
N LEU A 65 8.72 -2.51 3.97
CA LEU A 65 8.87 -3.88 4.49
C LEU A 65 8.11 -4.09 5.80
N GLU A 66 8.08 -3.09 6.67
CA GLU A 66 7.29 -3.15 7.89
C GLU A 66 5.78 -3.16 7.58
N GLY A 67 5.37 -2.33 6.62
CA GLY A 67 4.01 -2.32 6.09
C GLY A 67 3.58 -3.64 5.44
N TRP A 68 4.54 -4.35 4.83
CA TRP A 68 4.35 -5.70 4.32
C TRP A 68 4.04 -6.71 5.42
N ASN A 69 4.82 -6.70 6.52
CA ASN A 69 4.59 -7.60 7.65
C ASN A 69 3.25 -7.30 8.33
N GLY A 70 2.88 -6.03 8.42
CA GLY A 70 1.51 -5.62 8.71
C GLY A 70 1.08 -5.76 10.17
N THR A 71 1.96 -6.19 11.06
CA THR A 71 1.65 -6.56 12.44
C THR A 71 2.25 -5.64 13.49
N ASN A 72 3.32 -4.91 13.16
CA ASN A 72 4.05 -4.16 14.16
C ASN A 72 3.61 -2.69 14.21
N ALA A 73 3.65 -2.15 15.41
CA ALA A 73 3.53 -0.72 15.64
C ALA A 73 4.78 -0.02 15.11
N TYR A 74 4.62 1.22 14.67
CA TYR A 74 5.70 2.04 14.14
C TYR A 74 5.59 3.45 14.69
N THR A 75 6.63 3.89 15.39
CA THR A 75 6.70 5.22 15.99
C THR A 75 7.74 6.03 15.25
N VAL A 76 7.35 7.24 14.84
CA VAL A 76 8.23 8.18 14.14
C VAL A 76 8.36 9.43 14.99
N GLU A 77 9.57 9.65 15.49
CA GLU A 77 9.91 10.83 16.26
C GLU A 77 10.86 11.70 15.43
N ARG A 78 10.51 12.97 15.25
CA ARG A 78 11.34 13.94 14.54
C ARG A 78 11.43 15.20 15.39
N LEU A 79 12.62 15.77 15.53
CA LEU A 79 12.86 16.97 16.34
C LEU A 79 11.97 18.16 15.93
N SER A 80 11.63 18.26 14.65
CA SER A 80 10.90 19.39 14.06
C SER A 80 9.39 19.17 13.85
N ARG A 81 8.85 18.00 14.21
CA ARG A 81 7.43 17.63 13.96
C ARG A 81 6.85 16.86 15.14
N GLU A 82 5.52 16.83 15.22
CA GLU A 82 4.84 15.98 16.20
C GLU A 82 5.15 14.50 15.94
N SER A 83 5.29 13.72 17.02
CA SER A 83 5.51 12.28 16.94
C SER A 83 4.29 11.59 16.31
N VAL A 84 4.55 10.71 15.35
CA VAL A 84 3.53 9.90 14.68
C VAL A 84 3.58 8.50 15.26
N VAL A 85 2.52 8.09 15.93
CA VAL A 85 2.35 6.73 16.46
C VAL A 85 1.37 6.00 15.55
N ILE A 86 1.85 4.93 14.91
CA ILE A 86 1.06 4.07 14.03
C ILE A 86 0.91 2.73 14.73
N ASP A 87 -0.32 2.37 15.09
CA ASP A 87 -0.58 1.14 15.84
C ASP A 87 -0.20 -0.12 15.04
N GLN A 88 -0.43 -0.11 13.73
CA GLN A 88 -0.08 -1.18 12.79
C GLN A 88 0.21 -0.58 11.42
N VAL A 89 1.38 -0.83 10.85
CA VAL A 89 1.68 -0.37 9.49
C VAL A 89 0.92 -1.23 8.48
N CYS A 90 -0.19 -0.73 7.96
CA CYS A 90 -1.07 -1.48 7.06
C CYS A 90 -1.06 -0.88 5.65
N LEU A 91 -0.21 -1.42 4.78
CA LEU A 91 -0.08 -0.96 3.39
C LEU A 91 -0.42 -2.07 2.40
N SER A 92 -1.23 -1.71 1.41
CA SER A 92 -1.39 -2.49 0.19
C SER A 92 -0.78 -1.68 -0.94
N LEU A 93 -0.07 -2.32 -1.86
CA LEU A 93 0.49 -1.67 -3.05
C LEU A 93 -0.14 -2.34 -4.27
N ILE A 94 -0.80 -1.58 -5.12
CA ILE A 94 -1.29 -2.06 -6.41
C ILE A 94 -0.73 -1.13 -7.47
N GLY A 95 -0.30 -1.68 -8.58
CA GLY A 95 0.15 -0.83 -9.65
C GLY A 95 0.61 -1.55 -10.89
N THR A 96 0.93 -0.75 -11.88
CA THR A 96 1.31 -1.19 -13.22
C THR A 96 2.82 -1.28 -13.37
N THR A 97 3.27 -2.14 -14.27
CA THR A 97 4.66 -2.09 -14.75
C THR A 97 4.75 -2.59 -16.17
N GLN A 98 5.76 -2.09 -16.88
CA GLN A 98 6.17 -2.63 -18.17
C GLN A 98 6.87 -3.99 -18.00
N PRO A 99 6.59 -4.99 -18.86
CA PRO A 99 7.24 -6.30 -18.83
C PRO A 99 8.75 -6.22 -18.95
N GLY A 100 9.26 -5.28 -19.75
CA GLY A 100 10.70 -5.06 -19.93
C GLY A 100 11.40 -4.57 -18.67
N ALA A 101 10.80 -3.61 -17.96
CA ALA A 101 11.32 -3.11 -16.68
C ALA A 101 11.29 -4.20 -15.61
N PHE A 102 10.18 -4.94 -15.51
CA PHE A 102 10.06 -6.06 -14.60
C PHE A 102 11.10 -7.15 -14.89
N SER A 103 11.26 -7.55 -16.14
CA SER A 103 12.24 -8.58 -16.55
C SER A 103 13.67 -8.17 -16.21
N LYS A 104 14.03 -6.90 -16.43
CA LYS A 104 15.35 -6.36 -16.04
C LYS A 104 15.55 -6.41 -14.53
N TYR A 105 14.54 -6.01 -13.77
CA TYR A 105 14.58 -6.01 -12.32
C TYR A 105 14.77 -7.42 -11.75
N ILE A 106 13.98 -8.41 -12.20
CA ILE A 106 14.13 -9.81 -11.80
C ILE A 106 15.53 -10.35 -12.11
N ARG A 107 16.03 -10.13 -13.34
CA ARG A 107 17.37 -10.60 -13.73
C ARG A 107 18.48 -9.96 -12.91
N GLY A 108 18.37 -8.67 -12.61
CA GLY A 108 19.31 -7.96 -11.73
C GLY A 108 19.31 -8.54 -10.31
N SER A 109 18.12 -8.80 -9.76
CA SER A 109 17.95 -9.38 -8.42
C SER A 109 18.56 -10.79 -8.31
N LEU A 110 18.43 -11.62 -9.35
CA LEU A 110 18.99 -12.97 -9.39
C LEU A 110 20.53 -12.98 -9.51
N ASN A 111 21.11 -12.02 -10.24
CA ASN A 111 22.54 -11.99 -10.52
C ASN A 111 23.38 -11.37 -9.39
N ASN A 112 22.80 -10.48 -8.58
CA ASN A 112 23.54 -9.68 -7.61
C ASN A 112 23.75 -10.35 -6.24
N GLY A 113 23.23 -11.57 -6.00
CA GLY A 113 23.64 -12.49 -4.92
C GLY A 113 23.54 -12.03 -3.45
N HIS A 114 23.36 -10.75 -3.14
CA HIS A 114 23.60 -10.18 -1.80
C HIS A 114 22.60 -9.13 -1.30
N GLU A 115 21.48 -8.89 -1.98
CA GLU A 115 20.43 -7.96 -1.49
C GLU A 115 19.01 -8.51 -1.65
N ALA A 116 18.88 -9.83 -1.78
CA ALA A 116 17.59 -10.49 -1.87
C ALA A 116 16.94 -10.64 -0.49
N ASP A 117 16.50 -9.53 0.14
CA ASP A 117 15.63 -9.57 1.34
C ASP A 117 14.24 -10.19 1.07
N GLY A 118 14.08 -10.83 -0.08
CA GLY A 118 12.85 -11.46 -0.54
C GLY A 118 11.74 -10.45 -0.84
N LEU A 119 12.07 -9.18 -1.12
CA LEU A 119 11.10 -8.21 -1.62
C LEU A 119 10.41 -8.75 -2.87
N VAL A 120 11.19 -9.26 -3.84
CA VAL A 120 10.68 -9.75 -5.13
C VAL A 120 9.72 -10.96 -5.02
N PRO A 121 10.05 -12.06 -4.30
CA PRO A 121 9.12 -13.17 -4.06
C PRO A 121 7.80 -12.79 -3.36
N ARG A 122 7.73 -11.64 -2.70
CA ARG A 122 6.55 -11.20 -1.96
C ARG A 122 5.51 -10.54 -2.88
N PHE A 123 5.86 -10.07 -4.07
CA PHE A 123 4.88 -9.50 -5.00
C PHE A 123 3.99 -10.58 -5.61
N GLN A 124 2.66 -10.46 -5.46
CA GLN A 124 1.73 -11.31 -6.19
C GLN A 124 1.53 -10.72 -7.58
N LEU A 125 1.99 -11.45 -8.60
CA LEU A 125 1.89 -11.04 -9.99
C LEU A 125 0.51 -11.38 -10.56
N MET A 126 -0.20 -10.37 -11.06
CA MET A 126 -1.38 -10.53 -11.89
C MET A 126 -1.04 -10.10 -13.32
N VAL A 127 -1.07 -11.07 -14.23
CA VAL A 127 -0.91 -10.84 -15.66
C VAL A 127 -2.28 -10.43 -16.21
N CYS A 128 -2.44 -9.18 -16.65
CA CYS A 128 -3.63 -8.79 -17.41
C CYS A 128 -3.35 -9.06 -18.90
N PRO A 129 -4.01 -10.04 -19.54
CA PRO A 129 -3.80 -10.27 -20.96
C PRO A 129 -4.30 -9.06 -21.76
N LYS A 130 -3.61 -8.76 -22.86
CA LYS A 130 -4.05 -7.71 -23.80
C LYS A 130 -5.45 -8.06 -24.29
N ILE A 131 -6.42 -7.20 -24.00
CA ILE A 131 -7.80 -7.36 -24.46
C ILE A 131 -7.86 -6.77 -25.87
N ASP A 132 -7.61 -7.61 -26.88
CA ASP A 132 -7.54 -7.17 -28.29
C ASP A 132 -8.84 -6.53 -28.81
N ARG A 133 -9.97 -6.81 -28.15
CA ARG A 133 -11.28 -6.21 -28.43
C ARG A 133 -12.04 -5.96 -27.14
N TYR A 134 -12.00 -4.72 -26.65
CA TYR A 134 -13.00 -4.28 -25.68
C TYR A 134 -14.33 -4.14 -26.42
N VAL A 135 -15.25 -5.08 -26.17
CA VAL A 135 -16.63 -4.95 -26.61
C VAL A 135 -17.40 -4.28 -25.47
N GLN A 136 -17.81 -3.03 -25.67
CA GLN A 136 -18.67 -2.35 -24.70
C GLN A 136 -20.04 -3.02 -24.73
N HIS A 137 -20.27 -3.90 -23.77
CA HIS A 137 -21.59 -4.46 -23.51
C HIS A 137 -22.35 -3.50 -22.60
N ASP A 138 -23.34 -2.78 -23.14
CA ASP A 138 -24.30 -2.00 -22.34
C ASP A 138 -25.34 -2.95 -21.73
N VAL A 139 -24.86 -3.79 -20.81
CA VAL A 139 -25.67 -4.75 -20.07
C VAL A 139 -25.71 -4.29 -18.63
N LYS A 140 -26.90 -4.24 -18.03
CA LYS A 140 -27.04 -3.91 -16.60
C LYS A 140 -26.11 -4.82 -15.78
N PRO A 141 -25.30 -4.25 -14.86
CA PRO A 141 -24.43 -5.04 -14.01
C PRO A 141 -25.25 -6.11 -13.28
N ASN A 142 -24.74 -7.35 -13.23
CA ASN A 142 -25.39 -8.41 -12.48
C ASN A 142 -25.59 -7.98 -11.02
N GLU A 143 -26.83 -7.77 -10.61
CA GLU A 143 -27.19 -7.27 -9.28
C GLU A 143 -26.70 -8.20 -8.17
N THR A 144 -26.69 -9.51 -8.40
CA THR A 144 -26.19 -10.50 -7.43
C THR A 144 -24.68 -10.31 -7.22
N SER A 145 -23.91 -10.16 -8.30
CA SER A 145 -22.47 -9.91 -8.22
C SER A 145 -22.15 -8.56 -7.58
N ARG A 146 -22.91 -7.51 -7.93
CA ARG A 146 -22.80 -6.18 -7.32
C ARG A 146 -23.06 -6.24 -5.81
N ASN A 147 -24.14 -6.90 -5.40
CA ASN A 147 -24.51 -7.02 -3.99
C ASN A 147 -23.46 -7.83 -3.20
N ARG A 148 -22.91 -8.90 -3.79
CA ARG A 148 -21.78 -9.64 -3.18
C ARG A 148 -20.56 -8.74 -3.00
N LEU A 149 -20.16 -7.98 -4.02
CA LEU A 149 -19.03 -7.04 -3.93
C LEU A 149 -19.26 -6.01 -2.82
N MET A 150 -20.46 -5.45 -2.72
CA MET A 150 -20.81 -4.48 -1.67
C MET A 150 -20.74 -5.08 -0.27
N ILE A 151 -21.11 -6.36 -0.09
CA ILE A 151 -20.96 -7.06 1.19
C ILE A 151 -19.48 -7.21 1.56
N TYR A 152 -18.63 -7.63 0.63
CA TYR A 152 -17.19 -7.74 0.87
C TYR A 152 -16.57 -6.38 1.17
N TRP A 153 -16.94 -5.34 0.42
CA TRP A 153 -16.42 -3.99 0.62
C TRP A 153 -16.82 -3.42 1.98
N LYS A 154 -18.08 -3.59 2.40
CA LYS A 154 -18.52 -3.23 3.77
C LYS A 154 -17.77 -4.01 4.84
N ARG A 155 -17.49 -5.30 4.64
CA ARG A 155 -16.68 -6.11 5.57
C ARG A 155 -15.24 -5.64 5.66
N LEU A 156 -14.62 -5.25 4.55
CA LEU A 156 -13.26 -4.70 4.51
C LEU A 156 -13.17 -3.36 5.24
N ILE A 157 -14.17 -2.49 5.08
CA ILE A 157 -14.18 -1.16 5.71
C ILE A 157 -14.52 -1.24 7.20
N THR A 158 -15.45 -2.13 7.57
CA THR A 158 -15.89 -2.33 8.97
C THR A 158 -15.01 -3.33 9.71
N PHE A 159 -13.93 -3.80 9.09
CA PHE A 159 -12.99 -4.72 9.69
C PHE A 159 -12.46 -4.10 10.99
N ASN A 160 -12.74 -4.75 12.12
CA ASN A 160 -12.48 -4.22 13.45
C ASN A 160 -11.41 -5.06 14.16
N ARG A 161 -10.58 -4.40 14.98
CA ARG A 161 -9.24 -4.81 15.45
C ARG A 161 -9.12 -6.20 16.14
N ILE A 162 -10.21 -6.87 16.50
CA ILE A 162 -10.19 -7.99 17.47
C ILE A 162 -10.19 -9.38 16.81
N THR A 163 -10.57 -9.53 15.53
CA THR A 163 -10.90 -10.86 14.99
C THR A 163 -9.88 -11.54 14.08
N SER A 164 -8.70 -10.98 13.78
CA SER A 164 -7.74 -11.75 12.96
C SER A 164 -6.28 -11.30 13.06
N LEU A 165 -5.53 -11.97 13.94
CA LEU A 165 -4.07 -12.11 13.80
C LEU A 165 -3.67 -13.02 12.62
N ILE A 166 -4.65 -13.66 11.94
CA ILE A 166 -4.39 -14.78 11.01
C ILE A 166 -4.66 -14.44 9.53
N TYR A 167 -5.47 -13.40 9.22
CA TYR A 167 -5.96 -13.18 7.85
C TYR A 167 -5.44 -11.91 7.14
N ALA A 168 -4.70 -11.04 7.82
CA ALA A 168 -4.18 -9.82 7.19
C ALA A 168 -2.89 -10.06 6.39
N LYS A 169 -2.81 -11.12 5.58
CA LYS A 169 -1.82 -11.19 4.50
C LYS A 169 -2.26 -10.21 3.43
N LYS A 170 -1.74 -8.99 3.51
CA LYS A 170 -2.04 -7.90 2.57
C LYS A 170 -1.44 -8.24 1.21
N ILE A 171 -2.27 -8.06 0.21
CA ILE A 171 -1.98 -8.37 -1.18
C ILE A 171 -1.27 -7.16 -1.76
N ILE A 172 -0.02 -7.35 -2.20
CA ILE A 172 0.55 -6.47 -3.23
C ILE A 172 0.25 -7.12 -4.58
N THR A 173 -0.64 -6.51 -5.36
CA THR A 173 -0.96 -6.98 -6.72
C THR A 173 -0.20 -6.13 -7.73
N LEU A 174 0.75 -6.75 -8.42
CA LEU A 174 1.37 -6.15 -9.59
C LEU A 174 0.49 -6.46 -10.80
N VAL A 175 -0.04 -5.45 -11.48
CA VAL A 175 -0.73 -5.60 -12.76
C VAL A 175 0.29 -5.36 -13.87
N MET A 176 0.59 -6.36 -14.70
CA MET A 176 1.45 -6.10 -15.87
C MET A 176 0.63 -5.53 -17.01
N ASP A 177 1.12 -4.43 -17.58
CA ASP A 177 0.52 -3.80 -18.77
C ASP A 177 1.29 -4.23 -20.02
N PHE A 178 0.58 -4.85 -20.97
CA PHE A 178 1.14 -5.27 -22.25
C PHE A 178 0.69 -4.26 -23.31
N HIS A 179 1.43 -3.16 -23.45
CA HIS A 179 1.27 -2.26 -24.59
C HIS A 179 1.63 -2.97 -25.90
#